data_AF-A0A838Y537-F1
#
_entry.id   AF-A0A838Y537-F1
#
_cell.length_a   1.000
_cell.length_b   1.000
_cell.length_c   1.000
_cell.angle_alpha   90.00
_cell.angle_beta   90.00
_cell.angle_gamma   90.00
#
_symmetry.space_group_name_H-M   'P 1'
#
loop_
_entity.id
_entity.type
_entity.pdbx_description
1 polymer ?
#
loop_
_entity_poly.entity_id
_entity_poly.type
_entity_poly.pdbx_seq_one_letter_code
_entity_poly.pdbx_strand_id
1 'polypeptide(L)'
;MRLIALAIVAALVIQPTFAKTPPKHDITTQDQVQDESQLVEHGSYVNKDGRTVHSPAHTKSGGKPAGATAKCRDGSWSFSKHHQGTCSRHGGVESWQ
;
A
#
# COMPACT_ATOMS: atom_id res chain seq x y z
N MET A 1 23.44 20.68 -62.43
CA MET A 1 22.38 19.71 -62.82
C MET A 1 22.15 18.82 -61.60
N ARG A 2 20.94 18.88 -61.00
CA ARG A 2 20.37 17.96 -59.97
C ARG A 2 21.02 18.02 -58.56
N LEU A 3 20.47 18.78 -57.60
CA LEU A 3 19.30 18.54 -56.70
C LEU A 3 19.66 17.75 -55.41
N ILE A 4 19.59 18.44 -54.25
CA ILE A 4 18.94 18.06 -52.96
C ILE A 4 19.53 16.82 -52.22
N ALA A 5 19.91 16.80 -50.94
CA ALA A 5 19.17 17.21 -49.75
C ALA A 5 20.09 17.37 -48.52
N LEU A 6 19.79 18.37 -47.69
CA LEU A 6 20.19 18.46 -46.29
C LEU A 6 19.51 17.36 -45.46
N ALA A 7 20.27 16.60 -44.67
CA ALA A 7 19.72 15.79 -43.58
C ALA A 7 20.47 16.15 -42.28
N ILE A 8 19.97 17.19 -41.61
CA ILE A 8 20.38 17.62 -40.28
C ILE A 8 19.87 16.55 -39.30
N VAL A 9 20.76 15.69 -38.81
CA VAL A 9 20.42 14.71 -37.76
C VAL A 9 20.42 15.44 -36.42
N ALA A 10 19.30 16.10 -36.11
CA ALA A 10 19.00 16.64 -34.81
C ALA A 10 18.61 15.49 -33.86
N ALA A 11 19.59 14.89 -33.17
CA ALA A 11 19.33 13.95 -32.09
C ALA A 11 19.28 14.69 -30.75
N LEU A 12 18.20 15.45 -30.52
CA LEU A 12 17.89 16.05 -29.22
C LEU A 12 16.84 15.19 -28.49
N VAL A 13 17.29 14.61 -27.37
CA VAL A 13 16.59 14.43 -26.09
C VAL A 13 15.19 13.80 -26.10
N ILE A 14 15.10 12.52 -25.70
CA ILE A 14 13.94 12.02 -24.94
C ILE A 14 14.44 11.05 -23.87
N GLN A 15 14.68 11.54 -22.65
CA GLN A 15 14.79 10.65 -21.50
C GLN A 15 13.37 10.28 -21.05
N PRO A 16 13.03 8.99 -20.87
CA PRO A 16 11.78 8.63 -20.22
C PRO A 16 11.95 8.87 -18.72
N THR A 17 11.57 10.06 -18.24
CA THR A 17 11.30 10.27 -16.83
C THR A 17 10.04 9.49 -16.49
N PHE A 18 10.18 8.26 -16.00
CA PHE A 18 9.11 7.57 -15.30
C PHE A 18 8.91 8.27 -13.95
N ALA A 19 8.25 9.43 -13.98
CA ALA A 19 7.71 10.05 -12.78
C ALA A 19 6.62 9.10 -12.26
N LYS A 20 6.94 8.34 -11.22
CA LYS A 20 5.96 7.57 -10.47
C LYS A 20 5.11 8.58 -9.69
N THR A 21 4.10 9.12 -10.35
CA THR A 21 3.09 9.94 -9.71
C THR A 21 2.54 9.14 -8.52
N PRO A 22 2.56 9.67 -7.29
CA PRO A 22 1.89 8.99 -6.19
C PRO A 22 0.42 8.79 -6.60
N PRO A 23 -0.14 7.58 -6.42
CA PRO A 23 -1.50 7.31 -6.85
C PRO A 23 -2.43 8.28 -6.11
N LYS A 24 -3.04 9.19 -6.86
CA LYS A 24 -4.22 9.94 -6.42
C LYS A 24 -5.32 8.90 -6.31
N HIS A 25 -5.75 8.59 -5.08
CA HIS A 25 -6.83 7.64 -4.82
C HIS A 25 -8.13 8.18 -5.43
N ASP A 26 -8.40 7.81 -6.68
CA ASP A 26 -9.74 7.84 -7.24
C ASP A 26 -10.48 6.58 -6.77
N ILE A 27 -11.51 6.82 -5.96
CA ILE A 27 -12.28 5.83 -5.23
C ILE A 27 -13.21 5.14 -6.22
N THR A 28 -12.74 4.08 -6.89
CA THR A 28 -13.63 3.11 -7.54
C THR A 28 -12.98 1.73 -7.55
N THR A 29 -12.83 1.13 -6.38
CA THR A 29 -12.82 -0.33 -6.19
C THR A 29 -13.33 -0.59 -4.78
N GLN A 30 -14.64 -0.83 -4.69
CA GLN A 30 -15.33 -1.26 -3.48
C GLN A 30 -14.84 -2.67 -3.12
N ASP A 31 -14.01 -2.80 -2.08
CA ASP A 31 -14.29 -3.80 -1.03
C ASP A 31 -13.42 -3.67 0.23
N GLN A 32 -12.23 -3.04 0.23
CA GLN A 32 -11.38 -3.02 1.44
C GLN A 32 -10.69 -1.66 1.63
N VAL A 33 -11.47 -0.59 1.67
CA VAL A 33 -11.02 0.67 2.27
C VAL A 33 -11.54 0.63 3.69
N GLN A 34 -10.80 -0.05 4.58
CA GLN A 34 -10.94 0.21 6.01
C GLN A 34 -10.76 1.72 6.23
N ASP A 35 -11.44 2.29 7.21
CA ASP A 35 -11.38 3.72 7.52
C ASP A 35 -9.98 4.11 8.03
N GLU A 36 -9.04 4.25 7.10
CA GLU A 36 -7.64 4.64 7.30
C GLU A 36 -7.50 5.95 8.06
N SER A 37 -8.56 6.77 8.10
CA SER A 37 -8.55 8.03 8.85
C SER A 37 -8.31 7.81 10.34
N GLN A 38 -8.65 6.63 10.87
CA GLN A 38 -8.47 6.26 12.27
C GLN A 38 -7.11 5.61 12.56
N LEU A 39 -6.35 5.26 11.52
CA LEU A 39 -5.05 4.59 11.64
C LEU A 39 -3.90 5.60 11.65
N VAL A 40 -2.78 5.24 12.29
CA VAL A 40 -1.55 6.03 12.34
C VAL A 40 -0.60 5.62 11.21
N GLU A 41 -0.40 4.32 11.01
CA GLU A 41 0.34 3.77 9.89
C GLU A 41 -0.61 3.50 8.71
N HIS A 42 -0.08 3.67 7.49
CA HIS A 42 -0.85 3.53 6.23
C HIS A 42 -0.22 2.51 5.26
N GLY A 43 0.63 1.62 5.79
CA GLY A 43 1.35 0.63 4.99
C GLY A 43 0.45 -0.54 4.61
N SER A 44 0.72 -1.18 3.48
CA SER A 44 0.02 -2.40 3.06
C SER A 44 0.98 -3.45 2.53
N TYR A 45 0.54 -4.71 2.51
CA TYR A 45 1.27 -5.83 1.95
C TYR A 45 0.34 -6.77 1.20
N VAL A 46 0.90 -7.58 0.30
CA VAL A 46 0.17 -8.65 -0.39
C VAL A 46 0.36 -9.95 0.38
N ASN A 47 -0.72 -10.57 0.82
CA ASN A 47 -0.66 -11.86 1.51
C ASN A 47 -0.44 -13.02 0.52
N LYS A 48 -0.27 -14.24 1.04
CA LYS A 48 -0.09 -15.44 0.21
C LYS A 48 -1.27 -15.78 -0.71
N ASP A 49 -2.46 -15.25 -0.42
CA ASP A 49 -3.65 -15.41 -1.27
C ASP A 49 -3.71 -14.36 -2.40
N GLY A 50 -2.68 -13.50 -2.52
CA GLY A 50 -2.65 -12.41 -3.51
C GLY A 50 -3.51 -11.20 -3.13
N ARG A 51 -3.98 -11.11 -1.87
CA ARG A 51 -4.83 -10.01 -1.41
C ARG A 51 -4.00 -8.90 -0.78
N THR A 52 -4.29 -7.65 -1.15
CA THR A 52 -3.75 -6.47 -0.46
C THR A 52 -4.42 -6.35 0.91
N VAL A 53 -3.60 -6.34 1.96
CA VAL A 53 -3.99 -6.24 3.36
C VAL A 53 -3.26 -5.09 4.00
N HIS A 54 -3.93 -4.34 4.87
CA HIS A 54 -3.29 -3.29 5.64
C HIS A 54 -2.26 -3.90 6.62
N SER A 55 -1.09 -3.28 6.73
CA SER A 55 -0.07 -3.66 7.71
C SER A 55 -0.59 -3.41 9.13
N PRO A 56 -0.03 -4.05 10.17
CA PRO A 56 -0.44 -3.73 11.53
C PRO A 56 -0.30 -2.23 11.81
N ALA A 57 -1.32 -1.63 12.42
CA ALA A 57 -1.38 -0.19 12.66
C ALA A 57 -2.02 0.16 13.99
N HIS A 58 -1.52 1.19 14.64
CA HIS A 58 -2.14 1.80 15.80
C HIS A 58 -3.35 2.64 15.40
N THR A 59 -4.32 2.72 16.31
CA THR A 59 -5.47 3.61 16.16
C THR A 59 -5.29 4.89 16.97
N LYS A 60 -5.80 6.01 16.44
CA LYS A 60 -5.78 7.30 17.14
C LYS A 60 -6.58 7.29 18.45
N SER A 61 -7.62 6.48 18.50
CA SER A 61 -8.51 6.33 19.67
C SER A 61 -8.12 5.20 20.63
N GLY A 62 -7.18 4.33 20.24
CA GLY A 62 -6.85 3.08 20.95
C GLY A 62 -7.90 1.96 20.81
N GLY A 63 -9.08 2.25 20.22
CA GLY A 63 -10.12 1.26 19.96
C GLY A 63 -9.82 0.33 18.79
N LYS A 64 -10.58 -0.77 18.67
CA LYS A 64 -10.51 -1.70 17.52
C LYS A 64 -11.00 -0.99 16.25
N PRO A 65 -10.17 -0.82 15.21
CA PRO A 65 -10.62 -0.27 13.95
C PRO A 65 -11.47 -1.30 13.18
N ALA A 66 -12.33 -0.81 12.29
CA ALA A 66 -13.11 -1.69 11.44
C ALA A 66 -12.21 -2.61 10.60
N GLY A 67 -12.55 -3.89 10.52
CA GLY A 67 -11.80 -4.87 9.71
C GLY A 67 -10.54 -5.44 10.36
N ALA A 68 -10.10 -4.94 11.53
CA ALA A 68 -9.03 -5.58 12.30
C ALA A 68 -9.48 -6.96 12.81
N THR A 69 -8.58 -7.93 12.69
CA THR A 69 -8.81 -9.34 13.06
C THR A 69 -8.05 -9.73 14.33
N ALA A 70 -7.03 -8.97 14.71
CA ALA A 70 -6.25 -9.24 15.92
C ALA A 70 -5.65 -7.96 16.52
N LYS A 71 -5.46 -7.99 17.84
CA LYS A 71 -4.63 -7.03 18.57
C LYS A 71 -3.25 -7.62 18.80
N CYS A 72 -2.20 -6.91 18.40
CA CYS A 72 -0.81 -7.30 18.65
C CYS A 72 -0.34 -6.83 20.03
N ARG A 73 0.70 -7.47 20.58
CA ARG A 73 1.22 -7.13 21.92
C ARG A 73 1.86 -5.75 22.03
N ASP A 74 2.32 -5.18 20.92
CA ASP A 74 2.80 -3.80 20.89
C ASP A 74 1.67 -2.75 20.86
N GLY A 75 0.40 -3.20 20.80
CA GLY A 75 -0.77 -2.33 20.76
C GLY A 75 -1.24 -1.96 19.34
N SER A 76 -0.60 -2.49 18.30
CA SER A 76 -1.07 -2.34 16.92
C SER A 76 -2.22 -3.32 16.62
N TRP A 77 -3.03 -3.00 15.62
CA TRP A 77 -4.12 -3.83 15.13
C TRP A 77 -3.74 -4.46 13.80
N SER A 78 -3.84 -5.78 13.72
CA SER A 78 -3.58 -6.55 12.49
C SER A 78 -4.86 -6.74 11.69
N PHE A 79 -4.72 -6.69 10.37
CA PHE A 79 -5.79 -6.94 9.38
C PHE A 79 -5.60 -8.27 8.64
N SER A 80 -4.60 -9.06 9.04
CA SER A 80 -4.28 -10.37 8.46
C SER A 80 -5.49 -11.32 8.50
N LYS A 81 -5.72 -12.02 7.39
CA LYS A 81 -6.74 -13.08 7.30
C LYS A 81 -6.23 -14.46 7.71
N HIS A 82 -4.97 -14.55 8.16
CA HIS A 82 -4.34 -15.81 8.58
C HIS A 82 -3.91 -15.73 10.03
N HIS A 83 -3.88 -16.89 10.70
CA HIS A 83 -3.42 -16.96 12.09
C HIS A 83 -1.90 -17.13 12.17
N GLN A 84 -1.33 -17.88 11.23
CA GLN A 84 0.11 -18.17 11.19
C GLN A 84 0.91 -16.89 10.90
N GLY A 85 1.89 -16.59 11.76
CA GLY A 85 2.79 -15.45 11.61
C GLY A 85 2.19 -14.08 11.92
N THR A 86 0.89 -14.00 12.26
CA THR A 86 0.24 -12.74 12.60
C THR A 86 0.85 -12.13 13.85
N CYS A 87 1.11 -10.82 13.80
CA CYS A 87 1.82 -10.08 14.83
C CYS A 87 3.23 -10.60 15.16
N SER A 88 3.85 -11.48 14.36
CA SER A 88 5.18 -12.04 14.68
C SER A 88 6.27 -10.98 14.86
N ARG A 89 6.20 -9.89 14.11
CA ARG A 89 7.08 -8.71 14.24
C ARG A 89 6.67 -7.74 15.36
N HIS A 90 5.50 -7.96 15.94
CA HIS A 90 4.81 -7.09 16.90
C HIS A 90 4.60 -7.81 18.25
N GLY A 91 5.49 -8.76 18.58
CA GLY A 91 5.46 -9.50 19.85
C GLY A 91 4.42 -10.62 19.93
N GLY A 92 3.75 -10.96 18.83
CA GLY A 92 2.68 -11.96 18.77
C GLY A 92 1.30 -11.36 19.05
N VAL A 93 0.28 -12.21 18.94
CA VAL A 93 -1.12 -11.82 19.14
C VAL A 93 -1.43 -11.75 20.63
N GLU A 94 -2.03 -10.64 21.04
CA GLU A 94 -2.65 -10.46 22.36
C GLU A 94 -4.06 -11.05 22.37
N SER A 95 -4.91 -10.65 21.41
CA SER A 95 -6.28 -11.15 21.28
C SER A 95 -6.74 -11.24 19.82
N TRP A 96 -7.59 -12.22 19.53
CA TRP A 96 -8.31 -12.37 18.25
C TRP A 96 -9.71 -11.76 18.37
N GLN A 97 -10.21 -11.15 17.28
CA GLN A 97 -11.40 -10.28 17.31
C GLN A 97 -12.42 -10.56 16.19
#